data_AF-A0A8I6WRZ5-F1
#
_entry.id   AF-A0A8I6WRZ5-F1
#
_cell.length_a   1.000
_cell.length_b   1.000
_cell.length_c   1.000
_cell.angle_alpha   90.00
_cell.angle_beta   90.00
_cell.angle_gamma   90.00
#
_symmetry.space_group_name_H-M   'P 1'
#
loop_
_entity.id
_entity.type
_entity.pdbx_description
1 polymer ?
#
loop_
_entity_poly.entity_id
_entity_poly.type
_entity_poly.pdbx_seq_one_letter_code
_entity_poly.pdbx_strand_id
1 'polypeptide(L)'
;MVPLPVSSGRDSVSWGLSPSGEFSVSSAYLALCRVPVLLWLSPLWKALLPLKIKIFVWQLLRDRLPLGTDVLKRHGPGNGICPLCHVPETRTHILFSCVALKPFGALCVRLWDLSGRPMTWHNFCK
;
A
#
# COMPACT_ATOMS: atom_id res chain seq x y z
N MET A 1 23.54 21.63 -22.56
CA MET A 1 23.87 20.36 -23.23
C MET A 1 25.33 20.05 -22.94
N VAL A 2 25.61 18.96 -22.24
CA VAL A 2 26.99 18.47 -22.08
C VAL A 2 27.32 17.71 -23.37
N PRO A 3 28.34 18.13 -24.15
CA PRO A 3 28.70 17.43 -25.37
C PRO A 3 29.19 16.03 -25.03
N LEU A 4 28.59 15.00 -25.65
CA LEU A 4 29.00 13.62 -25.46
C LEU A 4 30.41 13.45 -26.06
N PRO A 5 31.38 12.88 -25.30
CA PRO A 5 32.70 12.62 -25.84
C PRO A 5 32.59 11.57 -26.96
N VAL A 6 32.85 12.00 -28.20
CA VAL A 6 32.98 11.10 -29.36
C VAL A 6 34.34 10.43 -29.27
N SER A 7 34.45 9.40 -28.44
CA SER A 7 35.60 8.50 -28.45
C SER A 7 35.41 7.46 -29.54
N SER A 8 36.46 7.10 -30.28
CA SER A 8 36.45 6.03 -31.30
C SER A 8 36.36 4.62 -30.70
N GLY A 9 36.19 4.50 -29.39
CA GLY A 9 36.04 3.24 -28.67
C GLY A 9 34.63 2.65 -28.83
N ARG A 10 34.50 1.34 -28.64
CA ARG A 10 33.18 0.70 -28.57
C ARG A 10 32.42 1.18 -27.35
N ASP A 11 31.16 1.53 -27.53
CA ASP A 11 30.24 1.78 -26.43
C ASP A 11 30.16 0.56 -25.50
N SER A 12 30.14 0.83 -24.20
CA SER A 12 29.97 -0.20 -23.17
C SER A 12 28.81 0.18 -22.26
N VAL A 13 28.00 -0.81 -21.91
CA VAL A 13 26.86 -0.63 -21.01
C VAL A 13 27.36 -0.86 -19.58
N SER A 14 27.22 0.15 -18.73
CA SER A 14 27.53 0.05 -17.30
C SER A 14 26.27 0.13 -16.44
N TRP A 15 26.17 -0.73 -15.45
CA TRP A 15 25.11 -0.74 -14.46
C TRP A 15 25.33 0.35 -13.39
N GLY A 16 24.64 1.49 -13.54
CA GLY A 16 24.78 2.64 -12.64
C GLY A 16 24.30 2.45 -11.19
N LEU A 17 23.76 1.27 -10.86
CA LEU A 17 23.33 0.93 -9.50
C LEU A 17 24.38 0.08 -8.73
N SER A 18 25.53 -0.19 -9.34
CA SER A 18 26.69 -0.82 -8.69
C SER A 18 27.96 0.01 -8.91
N PRO A 19 28.82 0.20 -7.90
CA PRO A 19 30.12 0.84 -8.06
C PRO A 19 31.05 0.10 -9.03
N SER A 20 30.86 -1.21 -9.20
CA SER A 20 31.61 -2.02 -10.16
C SER A 20 31.16 -1.83 -11.61
N GLY A 21 30.02 -1.19 -11.86
CA GLY A 21 29.41 -1.12 -13.19
C GLY A 21 28.81 -2.44 -13.68
N GLU A 22 28.89 -3.51 -12.89
CA GLU A 22 28.34 -4.84 -13.22
C GLU A 22 26.88 -4.98 -12.79
N PHE A 23 26.08 -5.63 -13.63
CA PHE A 23 24.70 -5.94 -13.31
C PHE A 23 24.62 -7.02 -12.22
N SER A 24 23.71 -6.84 -11.26
CA SER A 24 23.32 -7.90 -10.35
C SER A 24 21.84 -7.83 -10.01
N VAL A 25 21.22 -9.00 -9.86
CA VAL A 25 19.80 -9.11 -9.44
C VAL A 25 19.58 -8.41 -8.09
N SER A 26 20.55 -8.49 -7.18
CA SER A 26 20.49 -7.84 -5.86
C SER A 26 20.39 -6.31 -5.96
N SER A 27 21.28 -5.67 -6.73
CA SER A 27 21.27 -4.21 -6.90
C SER A 27 20.04 -3.71 -7.66
N ALA A 28 19.56 -4.48 -8.65
CA ALA A 28 18.30 -4.21 -9.34
C ALA A 28 17.09 -4.33 -8.40
N TYR A 29 17.02 -5.40 -7.62
CA TYR A 29 15.95 -5.62 -6.65
C TYR A 29 15.92 -4.53 -5.58
N LEU A 30 17.07 -4.17 -5.01
CA LEU A 30 17.16 -3.07 -4.03
C LEU A 30 16.70 -1.74 -4.63
N ALA A 31 17.04 -1.44 -5.88
CA ALA A 31 16.58 -0.23 -6.56
C ALA A 31 15.05 -0.23 -6.78
N LEU A 32 14.46 -1.38 -7.15
CA LEU A 32 13.02 -1.53 -7.30
C LEU A 32 12.29 -1.46 -5.94
N CYS A 33 12.90 -2.03 -4.90
CA CYS A 33 12.36 -2.08 -3.55
C CYS A 33 12.72 -0.84 -2.69
N ARG A 34 13.30 0.22 -3.28
CA ARG A 34 13.48 1.53 -2.62
C ARG A 34 12.16 2.21 -2.22
N VAL A 35 11.01 1.64 -2.60
CA VAL A 35 9.73 2.01 -2.01
C VAL A 35 9.84 1.82 -0.49
N PRO A 36 9.51 2.84 0.33
CA PRO A 36 9.60 2.68 1.78
C PRO A 36 8.81 1.44 2.19
N VAL A 37 9.53 0.43 2.70
CA VAL A 37 8.90 -0.62 3.47
C VAL A 37 8.17 0.12 4.56
N LEU A 38 6.84 0.08 4.53
CA LEU A 38 6.02 0.69 5.57
C LEU A 38 6.31 -0.13 6.83
N LEU A 39 7.38 0.21 7.54
CA LEU A 39 7.92 -0.55 8.68
C LEU A 39 6.85 -0.70 9.77
N TRP A 40 5.92 0.27 9.84
CA TRP A 40 4.75 0.25 10.70
C TRP A 40 3.71 -0.82 10.34
N LEU A 41 3.77 -1.43 9.14
CA LEU A 41 2.97 -2.60 8.75
C LEU A 41 3.62 -3.94 9.13
N SER A 42 4.86 -3.94 9.65
CA SER A 42 5.50 -5.17 10.11
C SER A 42 4.70 -5.94 11.19
N PRO A 43 3.97 -5.30 12.13
CA PRO A 43 3.14 -6.00 13.09
C PRO A 43 1.97 -6.76 12.44
N LEU A 44 1.40 -6.23 11.35
CA LEU A 44 0.31 -6.88 10.61
C LEU A 44 0.73 -8.26 10.08
N TRP A 45 1.96 -8.35 9.56
CA TRP A 45 2.49 -9.59 9.01
C TRP A 45 2.88 -10.60 10.10
N LYS A 46 3.27 -10.11 11.29
CA LYS A 46 3.55 -10.94 12.47
C LYS A 46 2.30 -11.39 13.24
N ALA A 47 1.15 -10.75 13.03
CA ALA A 47 -0.09 -11.11 13.70
C ALA A 47 -0.56 -12.54 13.34
N LEU A 48 -1.14 -13.25 14.31
CA LEU A 48 -1.76 -14.58 14.12
C LEU A 48 -3.13 -14.44 13.45
N LEU A 49 -3.13 -13.93 12.22
CA LEU A 49 -4.33 -13.71 11.41
C LEU A 49 -4.24 -14.52 10.12
N PRO A 50 -5.38 -15.03 9.60
CA PRO A 50 -5.45 -15.56 8.25
C PRO A 50 -4.90 -14.56 7.22
N LEU A 51 -4.18 -15.08 6.22
CA LEU A 51 -3.55 -14.24 5.18
C LEU A 51 -4.56 -13.34 4.46
N LYS A 52 -5.79 -13.83 4.24
CA LYS A 52 -6.89 -13.06 3.64
C LYS A 52 -7.19 -11.77 4.42
N ILE A 53 -7.18 -11.85 5.75
CA ILE A 53 -7.40 -10.69 6.63
C ILE A 53 -6.21 -9.74 6.54
N LYS A 54 -4.97 -10.26 6.54
CA LYS A 54 -3.75 -9.45 6.41
C LYS A 54 -3.74 -8.66 5.09
N ILE A 55 -4.05 -9.31 3.98
CA ILE A 55 -4.14 -8.67 2.66
C ILE A 55 -5.23 -7.60 2.65
N PHE A 56 -6.40 -7.88 3.22
CA PHE A 56 -7.50 -6.91 3.28
C PHE A 56 -7.12 -5.66 4.10
N VAL A 57 -6.52 -5.83 5.29
CA VAL A 57 -5.99 -4.71 6.10
C VAL A 57 -4.91 -3.95 5.33
N TRP A 58 -3.99 -4.65 4.67
CA TRP A 58 -2.92 -4.03 3.89
C TRP A 58 -3.44 -3.18 2.72
N GLN A 59 -4.44 -3.67 1.99
CA GLN A 59 -5.10 -2.90 0.92
C GLN A 59 -5.84 -1.69 1.47
N LEU A 60 -6.52 -1.86 2.60
CA LEU A 60 -7.25 -0.80 3.27
C LEU A 60 -6.31 0.32 3.72
N LEU A 61 -5.19 -0.02 4.36
CA LEU A 61 -4.16 0.90 4.82
C LEU A 61 -3.42 1.63 3.69
N ARG A 62 -3.48 1.11 2.45
CA ARG A 62 -2.88 1.72 1.26
C ARG A 62 -3.87 2.47 0.39
N ASP A 63 -5.11 2.62 0.85
CA ASP A 63 -6.20 3.22 0.05
C ASP A 63 -6.47 2.47 -1.27
N ARG A 64 -6.17 1.16 -1.30
CA ARG A 64 -6.29 0.30 -2.49
C ARG A 64 -7.49 -0.63 -2.46
N LEU A 65 -8.29 -0.61 -1.40
CA LEU A 65 -9.49 -1.42 -1.33
C LEU A 65 -10.56 -0.86 -2.30
N PRO A 66 -11.09 -1.67 -3.24
CA PRO A 66 -12.17 -1.25 -4.12
C PRO A 66 -13.49 -1.22 -3.35
N LEU A 67 -13.73 -0.11 -2.68
CA LEU A 67 -14.97 0.15 -1.94
C LEU A 67 -16.14 0.30 -2.90
N GLY A 68 -17.35 -0.06 -2.48
CA GLY A 68 -18.55 0.13 -3.29
C GLY A 68 -18.65 1.54 -3.91
N THR A 69 -18.40 2.59 -3.12
CA THR A 69 -18.41 3.97 -3.63
C THR A 69 -17.30 4.26 -4.65
N ASP A 70 -16.13 3.64 -4.52
CA ASP A 70 -15.01 3.83 -5.45
C ASP A 70 -15.17 3.01 -6.74
N VAL A 71 -15.77 1.82 -6.64
CA VAL A 71 -16.18 1.02 -7.80
C VAL A 71 -17.24 1.78 -8.61
N LEU A 72 -18.25 2.33 -7.95
CA LEU A 72 -19.30 3.13 -8.59
C LEU A 72 -18.73 4.37 -9.30
N LYS A 73 -17.82 5.11 -8.67
CA LYS A 73 -17.13 6.27 -9.29
C LYS A 73 -16.39 5.92 -10.58
N ARG A 74 -15.95 4.66 -10.72
CA ARG A 74 -15.25 4.16 -11.91
C ARG A 74 -16.18 3.45 -12.90
N HIS A 75 -17.50 3.62 -12.76
CA HIS A 75 -18.52 2.95 -13.57
C HIS A 75 -18.44 1.42 -13.49
N GLY A 76 -17.91 0.89 -12.38
CA GLY A 76 -17.91 -0.54 -12.10
C GLY A 76 -19.29 -1.05 -11.65
N PRO A 77 -19.44 -2.38 -11.50
CA PRO A 77 -20.72 -2.97 -11.11
C PRO A 77 -21.11 -2.62 -9.66
N GLY A 78 -22.40 -2.46 -9.42
CA GLY A 78 -22.98 -2.20 -8.10
C GLY A 78 -23.55 -0.78 -7.97
N ASN A 79 -24.13 -0.51 -6.80
CA ASN A 79 -24.81 0.76 -6.47
C ASN A 79 -24.05 1.60 -5.44
N GLY A 80 -22.85 1.16 -5.04
CA GLY A 80 -22.03 1.82 -4.02
C GLY A 80 -22.56 1.74 -2.59
N ILE A 81 -23.52 0.85 -2.33
CA ILE A 81 -24.14 0.66 -1.02
C ILE A 81 -23.55 -0.57 -0.34
N CYS A 82 -23.30 -0.47 0.97
CA CYS A 82 -22.82 -1.60 1.76
C CYS A 82 -23.91 -2.68 1.84
N PRO A 83 -23.61 -3.94 1.49
CA PRO A 83 -24.61 -5.02 1.48
C PRO A 83 -25.08 -5.42 2.88
N LEU A 84 -24.37 -5.01 3.94
CA LEU A 84 -24.62 -5.45 5.32
C LEU A 84 -25.53 -4.49 6.10
N CYS A 85 -25.57 -3.23 5.71
CA CYS A 85 -26.31 -2.19 6.47
C CYS A 85 -26.98 -1.13 5.60
N HIS A 86 -26.88 -1.26 4.26
CA HIS A 86 -27.60 -0.44 3.30
C HIS A 86 -27.28 1.07 3.32
N VAL A 87 -26.08 1.43 3.77
CA VAL A 87 -25.54 2.81 3.77
C VAL A 87 -24.41 2.91 2.74
N PRO A 88 -24.07 4.09 2.17
CA PRO A 88 -22.94 4.21 1.24
C PRO A 88 -21.65 3.57 1.76
N GLU A 89 -21.12 2.64 0.97
CA GLU A 89 -19.92 1.87 1.32
C GLU A 89 -18.67 2.73 1.11
N THR A 90 -18.35 3.48 2.15
CA THR A 90 -17.17 4.34 2.23
C THR A 90 -16.12 3.71 3.14
N ARG A 91 -14.90 4.24 3.07
CA ARG A 91 -13.76 3.76 3.86
C ARG A 91 -14.03 3.93 5.36
N THR A 92 -14.59 5.08 5.74
CA THR A 92 -15.03 5.39 7.10
C THR A 92 -16.15 4.45 7.54
N HIS A 93 -17.09 4.17 6.64
CA HIS A 93 -18.17 3.25 6.92
C HIS A 93 -17.64 1.84 7.23
N ILE A 94 -16.80 1.25 6.37
CA ILE A 94 -16.23 -0.10 6.60
C ILE A 94 -15.40 -0.16 7.88
N LEU A 95 -14.63 0.89 8.18
CA LEU A 95 -13.70 0.91 9.32
C LEU A 95 -14.36 1.20 10.67
N PHE A 96 -15.31 2.14 10.72
CA PHE A 96 -15.76 2.72 11.99
C PHE A 96 -17.26 2.59 12.23
N SER A 97 -18.06 2.47 11.17
CA SER A 97 -19.53 2.61 11.29
C SER A 97 -20.30 1.34 10.92
N CYS A 98 -19.70 0.40 10.18
CA CYS A 98 -20.36 -0.82 9.75
C CYS A 98 -20.49 -1.79 10.94
N VAL A 99 -21.73 -2.09 11.31
CA VAL A 99 -22.07 -2.94 12.47
C VAL A 99 -21.42 -4.32 12.39
N ALA A 100 -21.29 -4.87 11.18
CA ALA A 100 -20.71 -6.19 10.95
C ALA A 100 -19.16 -6.23 11.01
N LEU A 101 -18.49 -5.10 10.84
CA LEU A 101 -17.02 -5.01 10.82
C LEU A 101 -16.44 -4.27 12.04
N LYS A 102 -17.25 -3.95 13.04
CA LYS A 102 -16.78 -3.35 14.32
C LYS A 102 -15.56 -4.06 14.95
N PRO A 103 -15.49 -5.40 15.07
CA PRO A 103 -14.31 -6.06 15.60
C PRO A 103 -13.07 -5.90 14.70
N PHE A 104 -13.29 -5.77 13.39
CA PHE A 104 -12.23 -5.52 12.41
C PHE A 104 -11.72 -4.07 12.48
N GLY A 105 -12.62 -3.10 12.66
CA GLY A 105 -12.29 -1.72 12.95
C GLY A 105 -11.40 -1.59 14.18
N ALA A 106 -11.80 -2.23 15.29
CA ALA A 106 -11.00 -2.27 16.52
C ALA A 106 -9.61 -2.89 16.34
N LEU A 107 -9.49 -3.92 15.51
CA LEU A 107 -8.19 -4.51 15.15
C LEU A 107 -7.33 -3.51 14.37
N CYS A 108 -7.91 -2.78 13.41
CA CYS A 108 -7.19 -1.75 12.66
C CYS A 108 -6.74 -0.60 13.58
N VAL A 109 -7.58 -0.16 14.54
CA VAL A 109 -7.19 0.82 15.57
C VAL A 109 -6.01 0.32 16.39
N ARG A 110 -6.06 -0.91 16.89
CA ARG A 110 -4.96 -1.50 17.68
C ARG A 110 -3.66 -1.63 16.88
N LEU A 111 -3.74 -2.09 15.62
CA LEU A 111 -2.56 -2.19 14.76
C LEU A 111 -1.96 -0.82 14.44
N TRP A 112 -2.80 0.22 14.38
CA TRP A 112 -2.37 1.60 14.16
C TRP A 112 -1.82 2.26 15.43
N ASP A 113 -2.41 2.04 16.60
CA ASP A 113 -1.90 2.57 17.86
C ASP A 113 -0.53 1.97 18.21
N LEU A 114 -0.29 0.70 17.85
CA LEU A 114 1.04 0.07 17.92
C LEU A 114 2.09 0.76 17.03
N SER A 115 1.67 1.61 16.09
CA SER A 115 2.57 2.46 15.29
C SER A 115 2.95 3.78 15.98
N GLY A 116 2.38 4.08 17.16
CA GLY A 116 2.72 5.24 17.98
C GLY A 116 2.15 6.57 17.47
N ARG A 117 1.08 6.56 16.67
CA ARG A 117 0.46 7.77 16.11
C ARG A 117 -1.04 7.84 16.43
N PRO A 118 -1.58 9.01 16.80
CA PRO A 118 -3.02 9.18 17.00
C PRO A 118 -3.76 8.92 15.68
N MET A 119 -4.79 8.08 15.73
CA MET A 119 -5.64 7.78 14.58
C MET A 119 -6.52 8.99 14.23
N THR A 120 -5.99 9.87 13.39
CA THR A 120 -6.76 10.95 12.74
C THR A 120 -6.81 10.69 11.24
N TRP A 121 -7.90 11.13 10.59
CA TRP A 121 -8.10 10.89 9.15
C TRP A 121 -6.93 11.40 8.28
N HIS A 122 -6.32 12.52 8.68
CA HIS A 122 -5.14 13.09 8.04
C HIS A 122 -3.90 12.20 8.07
N ASN A 123 -3.79 11.29 9.05
CA ASN A 123 -2.64 10.40 9.22
C ASN A 123 -2.78 9.09 8.43
N PHE A 124 -3.98 8.71 7.99
CA PHE A 124 -4.23 7.48 7.23
C PHE A 124 -3.94 7.63 5.72
N CYS A 125 -4.05 8.86 5.18
CA CYS A 125 -3.89 9.16 3.75
C CYS A 125 -2.53 9.77 3.36
N LYS A 126 -1.50 9.67 4.21
CA LYS A 126 -0.12 10.06 3.86
C LYS A 126 0.80 8.86 3.75
#